data_AF-A0A2R6BGT9-F1
#
_entry.id   AF-A0A2R6BGT9-F1
#
_cell.length_a   1.000
_cell.length_b   1.000
_cell.length_c   1.000
_cell.angle_alpha   90.00
_cell.angle_beta   90.00
_cell.angle_gamma   90.00
#
_symmetry.space_group_name_H-M   'P 1'
#
loop_
_entity.id
_entity.type
_entity.pdbx_description
1 polymer ?
#
loop_
_entity_poly.entity_id
_entity_poly.type
_entity_poly.pdbx_seq_one_letter_code
_entity_poly.pdbx_strand_id
1 'polypeptide(L)'
;MIDYIAAAVGIVIVFIGGVFIFGGMLTNGVANLEQKNSIMQAQSLFDYILLTPGYPSNWGSNSSLTAPKAFGLANAQATQPYTLSQADVMRLLVSSSQFQKNAIQIGGKTYLNLTEGLFSILVPVGKTINYTYVKKVLGIYGSYEFYLSLTPALNVSVHPVSTSQGVKFSVKVTNFFGAPLPLATLTGSLIYLSQTSQGGCPNKNGANCPSLIYYSTATATTNLSGVGILSFNTQVQPQSYALIVQASSSNLIGYGYYSSVTPLTFRSVCTTATWFR
;
A
#
# COMPACT_ATOMS: atom_id res chain seq x y z
N MET A 1 49.88 -61.24 21.14
CA MET A 1 50.42 -60.14 20.32
C MET A 1 49.39 -59.64 19.30
N ILE A 2 48.68 -60.54 18.61
CA ILE A 2 47.63 -60.18 17.63
C ILE A 2 46.41 -59.46 18.26
N ASP A 3 45.98 -59.87 19.46
CA ASP A 3 44.84 -59.24 20.16
C ASP A 3 45.12 -57.79 20.58
N TYR A 4 46.38 -57.47 20.94
CA TYR A 4 46.78 -56.11 21.30
C TYR A 4 46.83 -55.18 20.08
N ILE A 5 47.22 -55.70 18.91
CA ILE A 5 47.21 -54.96 17.64
C ILE A 5 45.77 -54.74 17.17
N ALA A 6 44.92 -55.76 17.26
CA ALA A 6 43.50 -55.66 16.92
C ALA A 6 42.78 -54.63 17.81
N ALA A 7 43.04 -54.64 19.13
CA ALA A 7 42.50 -53.67 20.05
C ALA A 7 42.98 -52.23 19.75
N ALA A 8 44.26 -52.04 19.45
CA ALA A 8 44.81 -50.74 19.11
C ALA A 8 44.21 -50.17 17.81
N VAL A 9 44.07 -51.00 16.78
CA VAL A 9 43.44 -50.61 15.51
C VAL A 9 41.95 -50.30 15.69
N GLY A 10 41.23 -51.10 16.49
CA GLY A 10 39.83 -50.86 16.82
C GLY A 10 39.58 -49.49 17.48
N ILE A 11 40.42 -49.10 18.44
CA ILE A 11 40.33 -47.79 19.11
C ILE A 11 40.56 -46.65 18.12
N VAL A 12 41.55 -46.78 17.22
CA VAL A 12 41.85 -45.76 16.21
C VAL A 12 40.69 -45.59 15.23
N ILE A 13 40.06 -46.68 14.78
CA ILE A 13 38.91 -46.62 13.86
C ILE A 13 37.70 -45.96 14.55
N VAL A 14 37.41 -46.31 15.81
CA VAL A 14 36.33 -45.69 16.59
C VAL A 14 36.58 -44.20 16.79
N PHE A 15 37.83 -43.81 17.07
CA PHE A 15 38.19 -42.40 17.24
C PHE A 15 38.02 -41.61 15.93
N ILE A 16 38.50 -42.14 14.81
CA ILE A 16 38.33 -41.53 13.49
C ILE A 16 36.84 -41.40 13.15
N GLY A 17 36.07 -42.47 13.33
CA GLY A 17 34.61 -42.45 13.12
C GLY A 17 33.91 -41.40 13.99
N GLY A 18 34.29 -41.29 15.27
CA GLY A 18 33.77 -40.29 16.19
C GLY A 18 34.07 -38.86 15.74
N VAL A 19 35.28 -38.57 15.26
CA VAL A 19 35.67 -37.24 14.75
C VAL A 19 34.84 -36.86 13.53
N PHE A 20 34.62 -37.78 12.58
CA PHE A 20 33.82 -37.50 11.39
C PHE A 20 32.34 -37.26 11.73
N ILE A 21 31.76 -38.08 12.60
CA ILE A 21 30.36 -37.93 13.03
C ILE A 21 30.17 -36.61 13.79
N PHE A 22 31.08 -36.30 14.72
CA PHE A 22 31.01 -35.06 15.51
C PHE A 22 31.25 -33.82 14.64
N GLY A 23 32.18 -33.88 13.68
CA GLY A 23 32.38 -32.82 12.69
C GLY A 23 31.11 -32.55 11.89
N GLY A 24 30.44 -33.60 11.39
CA GLY A 24 29.16 -33.47 10.68
C GLY A 24 28.05 -32.90 11.56
N MET A 25 27.96 -33.30 12.84
CA MET A 25 26.98 -32.74 13.78
C MET A 25 27.24 -31.26 14.07
N LEU A 26 28.51 -30.84 14.23
CA LEU A 26 28.88 -29.45 14.45
C LEU A 26 28.54 -28.57 13.23
N THR A 27 28.89 -29.00 12.02
CA THR A 27 28.59 -28.22 10.81
C THR A 27 27.08 -28.05 10.61
N ASN A 28 26.31 -29.13 10.75
CA ASN A 28 24.85 -29.08 10.63
C ASN A 28 24.21 -28.27 11.79
N GLY A 29 24.76 -28.38 12.99
CA GLY A 29 24.30 -27.63 14.17
C GLY A 29 24.53 -26.13 14.01
N VAL A 30 25.72 -25.72 13.55
CA VAL A 30 26.05 -24.31 13.26
C VAL A 30 25.15 -23.77 12.15
N ALA A 31 25.01 -24.50 11.04
CA ALA A 31 24.13 -24.08 9.94
C ALA A 31 22.66 -23.90 10.38
N ASN A 32 22.15 -24.81 11.22
CA ASN A 32 20.79 -24.70 11.77
C ASN A 32 20.64 -23.47 12.70
N LEU A 33 21.63 -23.22 13.55
CA LEU A 33 21.65 -22.05 14.43
C LEU A 33 21.72 -20.74 13.65
N GLU A 34 22.56 -20.67 12.61
CA GLU A 34 22.64 -19.52 11.72
C GLU A 34 21.30 -19.24 11.04
N GLN A 35 20.66 -20.27 10.47
CA GLN A 35 19.35 -20.14 9.82
C GLN A 35 18.28 -19.62 10.81
N LYS A 36 18.24 -20.18 12.03
CA LYS A 36 17.30 -19.72 13.07
C LYS A 36 17.55 -18.26 13.45
N ASN A 37 18.81 -17.86 13.59
CA ASN A 37 19.16 -16.48 13.89
C ASN A 37 18.70 -15.53 12.77
N SER A 38 18.93 -15.87 11.50
CA SER A 38 18.46 -15.09 10.36
C SER A 38 16.93 -14.96 10.32
N ILE A 39 16.19 -16.02 10.62
CA ILE A 39 14.71 -15.98 10.69
C ILE A 39 14.24 -15.04 11.80
N MET A 40 14.82 -15.15 13.00
CA MET A 40 14.45 -14.29 14.13
C MET A 40 14.75 -12.81 13.85
N GLN A 41 15.90 -12.53 13.23
CA GLN A 41 16.26 -11.16 12.83
C GLN A 41 15.30 -10.62 11.76
N ALA A 42 14.97 -11.42 10.74
CA ALA A 42 14.03 -11.02 9.70
C ALA A 42 12.63 -10.75 10.29
N GLN A 43 12.16 -11.58 11.21
CA GLN A 43 10.88 -11.38 11.89
C GLN A 43 10.89 -10.12 12.75
N SER A 44 11.93 -9.92 13.57
CA SER A 44 12.05 -8.70 14.37
C SER A 44 12.12 -7.43 13.52
N LEU A 45 12.79 -7.49 12.37
CA LEU A 45 12.88 -6.38 11.43
C LEU A 45 11.51 -6.10 10.78
N PHE A 46 10.80 -7.15 10.38
CA PHE A 46 9.45 -7.05 9.84
C PHE A 46 8.48 -6.40 10.85
N ASP A 47 8.49 -6.88 12.09
CA ASP A 47 7.69 -6.32 13.17
C ASP A 47 8.06 -4.86 13.42
N TYR A 48 9.35 -4.53 13.44
CA TYR A 48 9.82 -3.15 13.58
C TYR A 48 9.28 -2.23 12.48
N ILE A 49 9.34 -2.67 11.22
CA ILE A 49 8.85 -1.90 10.07
C ILE A 49 7.33 -1.65 10.18
N LEU A 50 6.54 -2.63 10.60
CA LEU A 50 5.08 -2.53 10.61
C LEU A 50 4.49 -1.94 11.88
N LEU A 51 5.22 -1.99 13.00
CA LEU A 51 4.73 -1.55 14.31
C LEU A 51 5.33 -0.23 14.78
N THR A 52 6.37 0.28 14.12
CA THR A 52 6.95 1.59 14.43
C THR A 52 6.64 2.62 13.34
N PRO A 53 6.35 3.88 13.71
CA PRO A 53 6.08 4.95 12.74
C PRO A 53 7.36 5.60 12.17
N GLY A 54 8.54 5.15 12.61
CA GLY A 54 9.81 5.81 12.30
C GLY A 54 9.97 7.16 13.02
N TYR A 55 11.04 7.90 12.66
CA TYR A 55 11.33 9.20 13.24
C TYR A 55 11.76 10.23 12.19
N PRO A 56 11.15 11.43 12.19
CA PRO A 56 9.95 11.80 12.96
C PRO A 56 8.72 11.03 12.47
N SER A 57 7.71 10.84 13.33
CA SER A 57 6.54 9.99 13.06
C SER A 57 5.66 10.42 11.89
N ASN A 58 5.86 11.62 11.35
CA ASN A 58 5.16 12.18 10.21
C ASN A 58 6.07 12.35 8.99
N TRP A 59 7.15 11.57 8.89
CA TRP A 59 8.15 11.73 7.84
C TRP A 59 7.55 11.64 6.44
N GLY A 60 6.46 10.88 6.23
CA GLY A 60 5.74 10.75 4.98
C GLY A 60 5.05 12.00 4.50
N SER A 61 4.40 12.71 5.42
CA SER A 61 3.58 13.88 5.14
C SER A 61 4.33 15.20 5.28
N ASN A 62 5.51 15.20 5.91
CA ASN A 62 6.32 16.39 6.11
C ASN A 62 7.12 16.75 4.84
N SER A 63 6.65 17.78 4.13
CA SER A 63 7.26 18.28 2.89
C SER A 63 8.71 18.76 3.06
N SER A 64 9.11 19.18 4.26
CA SER A 64 10.46 19.67 4.54
C SER A 64 11.48 18.54 4.73
N LEU A 65 11.03 17.29 4.91
CA LEU A 65 11.90 16.15 5.22
C LEU A 65 12.19 15.27 4.00
N THR A 66 13.47 15.21 3.62
CA THR A 66 13.91 14.38 2.49
C THR A 66 14.04 12.90 2.84
N ALA A 67 14.34 12.54 4.10
CA ALA A 67 14.38 11.14 4.53
C ALA A 67 14.18 11.03 6.06
N PRO A 68 13.65 9.90 6.56
CA PRO A 68 13.46 9.66 7.99
C PRO A 68 14.77 9.22 8.66
N LYS A 69 15.01 9.66 9.90
CA LYS A 69 16.17 9.21 10.70
C LYS A 69 16.02 7.76 11.19
N ALA A 70 14.78 7.33 11.42
CA ALA A 70 14.43 5.94 11.72
C ALA A 70 13.29 5.53 10.79
N PHE A 71 13.39 4.37 10.16
CA PHE A 71 12.40 3.88 9.22
C PHE A 71 11.28 3.13 9.94
N GLY A 72 10.04 3.30 9.49
CA GLY A 72 8.88 2.62 10.02
C GLY A 72 7.64 3.06 9.25
N LEU A 73 6.67 2.18 9.09
CA LEU A 73 5.48 2.39 8.27
C LEU A 73 4.19 2.47 9.09
N ALA A 74 4.25 2.23 10.40
CA ALA A 74 3.06 2.29 11.24
C ALA A 74 2.48 3.70 11.26
N ASN A 75 1.16 3.81 11.24
CA ASN A 75 0.48 5.06 11.48
C ASN A 75 0.53 5.39 12.98
N ALA A 76 1.24 6.47 13.35
CA ALA A 76 1.40 6.87 14.75
C ALA A 76 0.08 7.27 15.43
N GLN A 77 -0.96 7.58 14.65
CA GLN A 77 -2.29 7.96 15.12
C GLN A 77 -3.29 6.80 15.09
N ALA A 78 -2.90 5.64 14.55
CA ALA A 78 -3.79 4.49 14.50
C ALA A 78 -3.87 3.78 15.85
N THR A 79 -5.08 3.36 16.21
CA THR A 79 -5.34 2.57 17.42
C THR A 79 -5.17 1.07 17.19
N GLN A 80 -5.19 0.62 15.93
CA GLN A 80 -5.05 -0.78 15.56
C GLN A 80 -3.62 -1.09 15.11
N PRO A 81 -3.03 -2.20 15.57
CA PRO A 81 -1.71 -2.63 15.10
C PRO A 81 -1.77 -2.93 13.60
N TYR A 82 -0.61 -2.85 12.92
CA TYR A 82 -0.46 -3.08 11.48
C TYR A 82 -1.21 -2.09 10.58
N THR A 83 -1.75 -0.99 11.14
CA THR A 83 -2.26 0.12 10.33
C THR A 83 -1.07 0.90 9.80
N LEU A 84 -0.89 0.91 8.49
CA LEU A 84 0.20 1.65 7.86
C LEU A 84 -0.19 3.09 7.55
N SER A 85 0.77 3.99 7.67
CA SER A 85 0.64 5.37 7.24
C SER A 85 0.70 5.43 5.71
N GLN A 86 -0.40 5.88 5.10
CA GLN A 86 -0.48 6.00 3.65
C GLN A 86 0.61 6.93 3.10
N ALA A 87 0.88 8.05 3.78
CA ALA A 87 1.89 9.01 3.33
C ALA A 87 3.31 8.41 3.33
N ASP A 88 3.61 7.57 4.31
CA ASP A 88 4.91 6.87 4.41
C ASP A 88 5.06 5.82 3.30
N VAL A 89 4.01 5.01 3.09
CA VAL A 89 3.97 3.99 2.02
C VAL A 89 4.09 4.63 0.62
N MET A 90 3.41 5.75 0.38
CA MET A 90 3.44 6.43 -0.92
C MET A 90 4.83 6.93 -1.32
N ARG A 91 5.69 7.25 -0.35
CA ARG A 91 7.09 7.62 -0.62
C ARG A 91 7.96 6.44 -1.07
N LEU A 92 7.49 5.20 -0.90
CA LEU A 92 8.13 4.00 -1.46
C LEU A 92 7.77 3.80 -2.95
N LEU A 93 6.50 4.08 -3.31
CA LEU A 93 5.92 3.75 -4.62
C LEU A 93 6.55 4.52 -5.81
N VAL A 94 6.99 5.76 -5.60
CA VAL A 94 7.58 6.60 -6.66
C VAL A 94 8.96 6.07 -7.11
N SER A 95 9.52 5.05 -6.47
CA SER A 95 10.72 4.34 -6.96
C SER A 95 10.44 3.33 -8.07
N SER A 96 9.17 2.99 -8.36
CA SER A 96 8.85 2.07 -9.46
C SER A 96 9.09 2.74 -10.82
N SER A 97 9.60 1.98 -11.79
CA SER A 97 9.75 2.39 -13.20
C SER A 97 8.43 2.31 -13.99
N GLN A 98 7.37 1.77 -13.38
CA GLN A 98 6.10 1.47 -14.04
C GLN A 98 5.14 2.66 -14.11
N PHE A 99 5.28 3.64 -13.22
CA PHE A 99 4.45 4.85 -13.26
C PHE A 99 5.01 5.88 -14.24
N GLN A 100 4.16 6.39 -15.14
CA GLN A 100 4.46 7.62 -15.86
C GLN A 100 4.44 8.77 -14.84
N LYS A 101 5.59 9.42 -14.65
CA LYS A 101 5.80 10.48 -13.64
C LYS A 101 5.65 11.84 -14.29
N ASN A 102 4.46 12.41 -14.23
CA ASN A 102 4.21 13.77 -14.70
C ASN A 102 4.10 14.72 -13.50
N ALA A 103 4.99 15.70 -13.39
CA ALA A 103 4.89 16.72 -12.35
C ALA A 103 3.76 17.71 -12.70
N ILE A 104 2.88 17.95 -11.73
CA ILE A 104 1.74 18.88 -11.82
C ILE A 104 1.82 19.84 -10.64
N GLN A 105 1.67 21.13 -10.89
CA GLN A 105 1.57 22.14 -9.84
C GLN A 105 0.10 22.35 -9.46
N ILE A 106 -0.23 22.20 -8.18
CA ILE A 106 -1.56 22.40 -7.63
C ILE A 106 -1.40 23.29 -6.37
N GLY A 107 -1.87 24.53 -6.44
CA GLY A 107 -1.81 25.49 -5.32
C GLY A 107 -0.40 25.84 -4.87
N GLY A 108 0.53 25.99 -5.81
CA GLY A 108 1.94 26.26 -5.49
C GLY A 108 2.71 25.06 -4.93
N LYS A 109 2.07 23.90 -4.78
CA LYS A 109 2.73 22.63 -4.42
C LYS A 109 2.83 21.73 -5.63
N THR A 110 3.96 21.04 -5.75
CA THR A 110 4.19 20.10 -6.85
C THR A 110 3.77 18.69 -6.44
N TYR A 111 2.97 18.05 -7.27
CA TYR A 111 2.56 16.64 -7.16
C TYR A 111 3.05 15.86 -8.38
N LEU A 112 3.54 14.64 -8.19
CA LEU A 112 3.64 13.62 -9.21
C LEU A 112 2.25 13.07 -9.44
N ASN A 113 1.76 13.23 -10.65
CA ASN A 113 0.71 12.38 -11.16
C ASN A 113 1.33 11.05 -11.55
N LEU A 114 1.09 10.03 -10.73
CA LEU A 114 1.41 8.64 -11.03
C LEU A 114 0.22 8.04 -11.75
N THR A 115 0.37 7.85 -13.06
CA THR A 115 -0.67 7.23 -13.89
C THR A 115 -0.25 5.81 -14.28
N GLU A 116 -1.13 4.85 -14.05
CA GLU A 116 -1.05 3.49 -14.59
C GLU A 116 -2.46 3.09 -15.05
N GLY A 117 -2.60 2.68 -16.31
CA GLY A 117 -3.90 2.38 -16.90
C GLY A 117 -4.94 3.50 -16.73
N LEU A 118 -6.03 3.21 -16.01
CA LEU A 118 -7.18 4.11 -15.82
C LEU A 118 -7.11 4.95 -14.53
N PHE A 119 -6.05 4.86 -13.75
CA PHE A 119 -5.91 5.61 -12.50
C PHE A 119 -4.76 6.60 -12.53
N SER A 120 -4.98 7.74 -11.87
CA SER A 120 -3.99 8.78 -11.62
C SER A 120 -4.01 9.10 -10.13
N ILE A 121 -2.88 8.87 -9.46
CA ILE A 121 -2.71 9.22 -8.05
C ILE A 121 -1.78 10.43 -7.97
N LEU A 122 -2.22 11.47 -7.26
CA LEU A 122 -1.40 12.65 -6.99
C LEU A 122 -0.58 12.43 -5.72
N VAL A 123 0.72 12.36 -5.86
CA VAL A 123 1.69 12.18 -4.76
C VAL A 123 2.59 13.40 -4.71
N PRO A 124 2.81 14.06 -3.57
CA PRO A 124 3.77 15.18 -3.50
C PRO A 124 5.16 14.83 -4.10
N VAL A 125 5.73 15.69 -4.96
CA VAL A 125 7.03 15.43 -5.65
C VAL A 125 8.21 15.54 -4.70
N GLY A 126 9.27 14.76 -4.97
CA GLY A 126 10.64 15.06 -4.52
C GLY A 126 11.04 14.44 -3.19
N LYS A 127 10.33 13.39 -2.78
CA LYS A 127 10.46 12.82 -1.44
C LYS A 127 10.43 11.28 -1.47
N THR A 128 10.98 10.62 -2.49
CA THR A 128 11.18 9.17 -2.36
C THR A 128 12.28 8.85 -1.37
N ILE A 129 12.21 7.66 -0.80
CA ILE A 129 13.33 7.12 -0.04
C ILE A 129 14.07 6.10 -0.89
N ASN A 130 15.39 6.25 -0.95
CA ASN A 130 16.25 5.31 -1.65
C ASN A 130 16.32 3.99 -0.85
N TYR A 131 16.17 2.85 -1.51
CA TYR A 131 16.31 1.52 -0.90
C TYR A 131 17.64 1.36 -0.13
N THR A 132 18.76 1.80 -0.70
CA THR A 132 20.09 1.78 -0.04
C THR A 132 20.09 2.58 1.25
N TYR A 133 19.37 3.71 1.28
CA TYR A 133 19.22 4.50 2.51
C TYR A 133 18.37 3.76 3.55
N VAL A 134 17.25 3.16 3.14
CA VAL A 134 16.40 2.38 4.06
C VAL A 134 17.18 1.22 4.67
N LYS A 135 17.96 0.47 3.87
CA LYS A 135 18.85 -0.60 4.38
C LYS A 135 19.79 -0.08 5.47
N LYS A 136 20.45 1.05 5.22
CA LYS A 136 21.37 1.66 6.20
C LYS A 136 20.67 2.00 7.51
N VAL A 137 19.49 2.62 7.45
CA VAL A 137 18.73 3.03 8.65
C VAL A 137 18.15 1.83 9.39
N LEU A 138 17.81 0.75 8.68
CA LEU A 138 17.37 -0.51 9.27
C LEU A 138 18.52 -1.39 9.79
N GLY A 139 19.78 -0.98 9.60
CA GLY A 139 20.94 -1.75 10.03
C GLY A 139 21.16 -3.03 9.22
N ILE A 140 20.67 -3.08 7.98
CA ILE A 140 20.78 -4.24 7.09
C ILE A 140 22.12 -4.19 6.35
N TYR A 141 23.01 -5.13 6.67
CA TYR A 141 24.36 -5.24 6.08
C TYR A 141 24.68 -6.68 5.66
N GLY A 142 25.55 -6.84 4.67
CA GLY A 142 26.03 -8.16 4.25
C GLY A 142 25.03 -8.92 3.37
N SER A 143 24.81 -10.21 3.67
CA SER A 143 24.20 -11.18 2.76
C SER A 143 22.66 -11.22 2.76
N TYR A 144 21.99 -10.37 3.54
CA TYR A 144 20.52 -10.36 3.64
C TYR A 144 19.91 -9.04 3.14
N GLU A 145 18.70 -9.16 2.60
CA GLU A 145 17.94 -8.11 1.95
C GLU A 145 16.47 -8.19 2.40
N PHE A 146 15.67 -7.15 2.09
CA PHE A 146 14.23 -7.21 2.29
C PHE A 146 13.52 -6.57 1.10
N TYR A 147 12.33 -7.08 0.81
CA TYR A 147 11.42 -6.53 -0.19
C TYR A 147 10.02 -6.47 0.41
N LEU A 148 9.32 -5.36 0.19
CA LEU A 148 7.96 -5.16 0.66
C LEU A 148 7.01 -5.28 -0.53
N SER A 149 6.06 -6.20 -0.43
CA SER A 149 4.92 -6.32 -1.36
C SER A 149 3.63 -6.07 -0.57
N LEU A 150 2.80 -5.15 -1.06
CA LEU A 150 1.49 -4.87 -0.47
C LEU A 150 0.43 -5.39 -1.43
N THR A 151 -0.30 -6.42 -1.00
CA THR A 151 -1.42 -6.99 -1.74
C THR A 151 -2.73 -6.65 -1.05
N PRO A 152 -3.75 -6.13 -1.76
CA PRO A 152 -5.07 -5.87 -1.19
C PRO A 152 -5.66 -7.15 -0.56
N ALA A 153 -6.21 -7.04 0.65
CA ALA A 153 -6.91 -8.15 1.29
C ALA A 153 -8.24 -8.49 0.60
N LEU A 154 -8.90 -7.47 0.04
CA LEU A 154 -10.16 -7.55 -0.68
C LEU A 154 -9.99 -6.97 -2.08
N ASN A 155 -10.58 -7.62 -3.07
CA ASN A 155 -10.71 -7.07 -4.42
C ASN A 155 -12.08 -6.39 -4.53
N VAL A 156 -12.08 -5.08 -4.75
CA VAL A 156 -13.31 -4.28 -4.90
C VAL A 156 -13.35 -3.70 -6.30
N SER A 157 -14.29 -4.18 -7.11
CA SER A 157 -14.49 -3.71 -8.47
C SER A 157 -15.81 -2.95 -8.58
N VAL A 158 -15.79 -1.82 -9.28
CA VAL A 158 -16.90 -0.88 -9.33
C VAL A 158 -17.27 -0.62 -10.79
N HIS A 159 -18.53 -0.84 -11.13
CA HIS A 159 -19.05 -0.69 -12.49
C HIS A 159 -20.30 0.18 -12.49
N PRO A 160 -20.43 1.14 -13.42
CA PRO A 160 -21.64 1.94 -13.54
C PRO A 160 -22.80 1.05 -13.98
N VAL A 161 -24.00 1.34 -13.51
CA VAL A 161 -25.23 0.68 -13.94
C VAL A 161 -26.05 1.70 -14.72
N SER A 162 -26.32 1.42 -15.99
CA SER A 162 -27.16 2.27 -16.83
C SER A 162 -28.59 2.28 -16.30
N THR A 163 -29.06 3.41 -15.77
CA THR A 163 -30.43 3.58 -15.31
C THR A 163 -31.02 4.90 -15.79
N SER A 164 -32.34 4.93 -15.96
CA SER A 164 -33.10 6.16 -16.24
C SER A 164 -33.31 7.04 -14.99
N GLN A 165 -32.97 6.53 -13.80
CA GLN A 165 -33.19 7.19 -12.52
C GLN A 165 -31.92 7.11 -11.65
N GLY A 166 -31.35 8.27 -11.33
CA GLY A 166 -30.19 8.42 -10.45
C GLY A 166 -28.87 7.91 -11.03
N VAL A 167 -27.82 7.92 -10.20
CA VAL A 167 -26.52 7.33 -10.53
C VAL A 167 -26.34 6.10 -9.66
N LYS A 168 -26.18 4.93 -10.29
CA LYS A 168 -26.03 3.65 -9.59
C LYS A 168 -24.74 2.95 -10.00
N PHE A 169 -24.16 2.23 -9.04
CA PHE A 169 -22.95 1.44 -9.26
C PHE A 169 -23.13 0.03 -8.70
N SER A 170 -22.74 -0.95 -9.51
CA SER A 170 -22.55 -2.31 -9.07
C SER A 170 -21.15 -2.46 -8.52
N VAL A 171 -21.07 -2.88 -7.27
CA VAL A 171 -19.81 -3.12 -6.57
C VAL A 171 -19.71 -4.62 -6.31
N LYS A 172 -18.69 -5.25 -6.87
CA LYS A 172 -18.36 -6.65 -6.59
C LYS A 172 -17.16 -6.70 -5.65
N VAL A 173 -17.34 -7.39 -4.53
CA VAL A 173 -16.32 -7.63 -3.51
C VAL A 173 -15.98 -9.10 -3.47
N THR A 174 -14.70 -9.41 -3.61
CA THR A 174 -14.17 -10.76 -3.39
C THR A 174 -13.03 -10.72 -2.40
N ASN A 175 -12.72 -11.87 -1.79
CA ASN A 175 -11.44 -12.03 -1.11
C ASN A 175 -10.28 -12.02 -2.13
N PHE A 176 -9.05 -12.07 -1.63
CA PHE A 176 -7.83 -12.17 -2.42
C PHE A 176 -7.86 -13.31 -3.47
N PHE A 177 -8.46 -14.46 -3.13
CA PHE A 177 -8.58 -15.63 -4.02
C PHE A 177 -9.74 -15.55 -5.03
N GLY A 178 -10.49 -14.45 -5.07
CA GLY A 178 -11.61 -14.27 -6.00
C GLY A 178 -12.95 -14.85 -5.53
N ALA A 179 -13.02 -15.42 -4.32
CA ALA A 179 -14.28 -15.91 -3.77
C ALA A 179 -15.19 -14.73 -3.37
N PRO A 180 -16.49 -14.77 -3.71
CA PRO A 180 -17.42 -13.69 -3.40
C PRO A 180 -17.53 -13.47 -1.90
N LEU A 181 -17.59 -12.21 -1.48
CA LEU A 181 -17.72 -11.86 -0.07
C LEU A 181 -19.13 -11.34 0.23
N PRO A 182 -20.04 -12.19 0.75
CA PRO A 182 -21.40 -11.77 1.09
C PRO A 182 -21.44 -10.96 2.38
N LEU A 183 -22.50 -10.15 2.54
CA LEU A 183 -22.74 -9.32 3.71
C LEU A 183 -21.61 -8.31 4.03
N ALA A 184 -20.76 -8.00 3.06
CA ALA A 184 -19.80 -6.92 3.17
C ALA A 184 -20.55 -5.59 3.14
N THR A 185 -20.21 -4.70 4.07
CA THR A 185 -20.75 -3.35 4.13
C THR A 185 -20.03 -2.49 3.09
N LEU A 186 -20.79 -1.79 2.28
CA LEU A 186 -20.30 -0.86 1.27
C LEU A 186 -20.63 0.56 1.69
N THR A 187 -19.63 1.44 1.63
CA THR A 187 -19.79 2.89 1.79
C THR A 187 -19.19 3.56 0.56
N GLY A 188 -20.03 4.19 -0.24
CA GLY A 188 -19.62 4.94 -1.41
C GLY A 188 -19.66 6.44 -1.17
N SER A 189 -18.61 7.13 -1.61
CA SER A 189 -18.51 8.58 -1.64
C SER A 189 -18.42 9.04 -3.09
N LEU A 190 -19.51 9.59 -3.61
CA LEU A 190 -19.60 10.13 -4.95
C LEU A 190 -19.26 11.62 -4.94
N ILE A 191 -18.27 11.97 -5.74
CA ILE A 191 -17.70 13.31 -5.85
C ILE A 191 -18.00 13.86 -7.23
N TYR A 192 -18.62 15.03 -7.26
CA TYR A 192 -19.04 15.71 -8.47
C TYR A 192 -17.99 16.76 -8.81
N LEU A 193 -17.44 16.65 -10.02
CA LEU A 193 -16.50 17.62 -10.55
C LEU A 193 -17.28 18.53 -11.49
N SER A 194 -17.31 19.83 -11.20
CA SER A 194 -17.77 20.80 -12.18
C SER A 194 -16.61 21.68 -12.63
N GLN A 195 -16.74 22.24 -13.82
CA GLN A 195 -15.94 23.37 -14.25
C GLN A 195 -16.74 24.65 -13.97
N THR A 196 -16.21 25.58 -13.17
CA THR A 196 -16.80 26.92 -13.09
C THR A 196 -16.19 27.81 -14.17
N SER A 197 -17.06 28.53 -14.87
CA SER A 197 -16.69 29.50 -15.90
C SER A 197 -16.23 30.86 -15.33
N GLN A 198 -16.14 31.03 -14.00
CA GLN A 198 -15.90 32.33 -13.37
C GLN A 198 -14.73 32.32 -12.38
N GLY A 199 -13.61 32.87 -12.83
CA GLY A 199 -12.91 33.96 -12.13
C GLY A 199 -12.17 33.69 -10.82
N GLY A 200 -11.76 32.45 -10.51
CA GLY A 200 -11.16 32.11 -9.21
C GLY A 200 -9.83 31.36 -9.22
N CYS A 201 -9.22 31.06 -10.37
CA CYS A 201 -7.92 30.37 -10.41
C CYS A 201 -6.77 31.37 -10.26
N PRO A 202 -5.90 31.25 -9.25
CA PRO A 202 -4.81 32.21 -9.00
C PRO A 202 -3.76 32.29 -10.12
N ASN A 203 -3.77 31.38 -11.12
CA ASN A 203 -2.79 31.35 -12.20
C ASN A 203 -3.41 30.78 -13.49
N LYS A 204 -4.15 31.60 -14.23
CA LYS A 204 -4.13 31.70 -15.72
C LYS A 204 -5.38 32.40 -16.24
N ASN A 205 -5.15 33.44 -17.02
CA ASN A 205 -6.03 34.07 -18.02
C ASN A 205 -7.19 33.17 -18.48
N GLY A 206 -8.36 33.30 -17.84
CA GLY A 206 -9.62 32.71 -18.32
C GLY A 206 -9.72 31.17 -18.35
N ALA A 207 -8.88 30.44 -17.60
CA ALA A 207 -8.97 28.97 -17.57
C ALA A 207 -10.02 28.47 -16.57
N ASN A 208 -10.89 27.55 -17.01
CA ASN A 208 -11.90 26.87 -16.20
C ASN A 208 -11.26 26.15 -15.00
N CYS A 209 -11.75 26.44 -13.79
CA CYS A 209 -11.31 25.78 -12.57
C CYS A 209 -12.27 24.62 -12.25
N PRO A 210 -11.77 23.42 -11.94
CA PRO A 210 -12.58 22.39 -11.34
C PRO A 210 -12.91 22.77 -9.90
N SER A 211 -14.20 22.97 -9.63
CA SER A 211 -14.74 23.17 -8.30
C SER A 211 -15.49 21.91 -7.86
N LEU A 212 -15.32 21.55 -6.58
CA LEU A 212 -16.09 20.48 -5.95
C LEU A 212 -17.51 21.01 -5.72
N ILE A 213 -18.48 20.55 -6.50
CA ILE A 213 -19.85 21.09 -6.42
C ILE A 213 -20.70 20.35 -5.40
N TYR A 214 -20.50 19.04 -5.24
CA TYR A 214 -21.39 18.23 -4.44
C TYR A 214 -20.69 16.95 -3.97
N TYR A 215 -20.99 16.52 -2.74
CA TYR A 215 -20.61 15.22 -2.20
C TYR A 215 -21.89 14.48 -1.86
N SER A 216 -22.00 13.22 -2.26
CA SER A 216 -23.11 12.36 -1.91
C SER A 216 -22.58 11.03 -1.41
N THR A 217 -23.19 10.49 -0.38
CA THR A 217 -22.82 9.19 0.18
C THR A 217 -23.97 8.21 0.01
N ALA A 218 -23.62 6.95 -0.22
CA ALA A 218 -24.58 5.85 -0.27
C ALA A 218 -23.98 4.65 0.45
N THR A 219 -24.85 3.84 1.05
CA THR A 219 -24.45 2.57 1.66
C THR A 219 -25.24 1.42 1.06
N ALA A 220 -24.63 0.25 1.05
CA ALA A 220 -25.26 -0.99 0.59
C ALA A 220 -24.60 -2.18 1.28
N THR A 221 -25.18 -3.36 1.10
CA THR A 221 -24.57 -4.63 1.51
C THR A 221 -24.47 -5.56 0.31
N THR A 222 -23.44 -6.39 0.29
CA THR A 222 -23.28 -7.39 -0.79
C THR A 222 -24.19 -8.60 -0.57
N ASN A 223 -24.73 -9.12 -1.66
CA ASN A 223 -25.52 -10.36 -1.67
C ASN A 223 -24.62 -11.61 -1.62
N LEU A 224 -25.22 -12.81 -1.74
CA LEU A 224 -24.50 -14.09 -1.74
C LEU A 224 -23.43 -14.21 -2.84
N SER A 225 -23.59 -13.48 -3.94
CA SER A 225 -22.62 -13.42 -5.04
C SER A 225 -21.53 -12.36 -4.83
N GLY A 226 -21.48 -11.72 -3.66
CA GLY A 226 -20.52 -10.67 -3.33
C GLY A 226 -20.80 -9.34 -4.05
N VAL A 227 -22.03 -9.12 -4.55
CA VAL A 227 -22.39 -7.91 -5.31
C VAL A 227 -23.37 -7.05 -4.51
N GLY A 228 -23.08 -5.75 -4.39
CA GLY A 228 -23.99 -4.74 -3.83
C GLY A 228 -24.22 -3.61 -4.82
N ILE A 229 -25.36 -2.92 -4.68
CA ILE A 229 -25.72 -1.78 -5.53
C ILE A 229 -25.73 -0.50 -4.70
N LEU A 230 -24.80 0.41 -4.98
CA LEU A 230 -24.83 1.76 -4.44
C LEU A 230 -25.74 2.63 -5.31
N SER A 231 -26.75 3.25 -4.70
CA SER A 231 -27.67 4.15 -5.39
C SER A 231 -27.55 5.56 -4.81
N PHE A 232 -27.13 6.50 -5.64
CA PHE A 232 -27.04 7.90 -5.27
C PHE A 232 -28.27 8.65 -5.79
N ASN A 233 -28.94 9.38 -4.90
CA ASN A 233 -30.05 10.26 -5.29
C ASN A 233 -29.45 11.55 -5.86
N THR A 234 -29.41 11.65 -7.18
CA THR A 234 -28.80 12.79 -7.87
C THR A 234 -29.92 13.58 -8.54
N GLN A 235 -30.16 14.81 -8.11
CA GLN A 235 -31.13 15.72 -8.76
C GLN A 235 -30.68 16.09 -10.19
N VAL A 236 -29.38 15.98 -10.50
CA VAL A 236 -28.77 16.27 -11.81
C VAL A 236 -27.68 15.23 -12.09
N GLN A 237 -27.61 14.69 -13.31
CA GLN A 237 -26.46 13.84 -13.70
C GLN A 237 -25.23 14.71 -14.00
N PRO A 238 -24.13 14.56 -13.26
CA PRO A 238 -22.89 15.30 -13.54
C PRO A 238 -22.23 14.82 -14.83
N GLN A 239 -21.66 15.76 -15.59
CA GLN A 239 -20.81 15.44 -16.74
C GLN A 239 -19.49 14.75 -16.33
N SER A 240 -19.02 14.97 -15.10
CA SER A 240 -17.76 14.40 -14.60
C SER A 240 -17.89 14.09 -13.11
N TYR A 241 -17.56 12.86 -12.73
CA TYR A 241 -17.68 12.39 -11.36
C TYR A 241 -16.66 11.29 -11.07
N ALA A 242 -16.28 11.20 -9.80
CA ALA A 242 -15.46 10.12 -9.27
C ALA A 242 -16.18 9.47 -8.09
N LEU A 243 -16.07 8.16 -7.98
CA LEU A 243 -16.61 7.36 -6.89
C LEU A 243 -15.47 6.64 -6.20
N ILE A 244 -15.42 6.77 -4.88
CA ILE A 244 -14.59 5.94 -4.00
C ILE A 244 -15.53 5.05 -3.21
N VAL A 245 -15.28 3.74 -3.22
CA VAL A 245 -16.04 2.75 -2.46
C VAL A 245 -15.13 2.11 -1.43
N GLN A 246 -15.54 2.16 -0.17
CA GLN A 246 -14.98 1.35 0.89
C GLN A 246 -15.86 0.12 1.08
N ALA A 247 -15.27 -1.06 1.03
CA ALA A 247 -15.88 -2.31 1.43
C ALA A 247 -15.29 -2.76 2.76
N SER A 248 -16.12 -3.15 3.73
CA SER A 248 -15.66 -3.73 4.99
C SER A 248 -16.38 -5.03 5.32
N SER A 249 -15.62 -6.00 5.81
CA SER A 249 -16.14 -7.28 6.28
C SER A 249 -15.15 -7.88 7.27
N SER A 250 -15.62 -8.30 8.44
CA SER A 250 -14.78 -8.94 9.48
C SER A 250 -13.49 -8.18 9.79
N ASN A 251 -13.57 -6.84 9.90
CA ASN A 251 -12.45 -5.92 10.09
C ASN A 251 -11.42 -5.84 8.95
N LEU A 252 -11.63 -6.57 7.85
CA LEU A 252 -10.91 -6.32 6.60
C LEU A 252 -11.55 -5.15 5.87
N ILE A 253 -10.71 -4.25 5.37
CA ILE A 253 -11.12 -3.09 4.60
C ILE A 253 -10.49 -3.18 3.21
N GLY A 254 -11.30 -2.96 2.19
CA GLY A 254 -10.88 -2.84 0.80
C GLY A 254 -11.42 -1.56 0.19
N TYR A 255 -10.72 -1.06 -0.82
CA TYR A 255 -11.13 0.13 -1.55
C TYR A 255 -11.26 -0.18 -3.04
N GLY A 256 -12.34 0.33 -3.64
CA GLY A 256 -12.57 0.34 -5.08
C GLY A 256 -12.80 1.76 -5.56
N TYR A 257 -12.55 2.02 -6.84
CA TYR A 257 -12.72 3.34 -7.42
C TYR A 257 -13.38 3.25 -8.80
N TYR A 258 -14.04 4.33 -9.19
CA TYR A 258 -14.53 4.53 -10.55
C TYR A 258 -14.48 6.03 -10.90
N SER A 259 -14.20 6.36 -12.15
CA SER A 259 -14.23 7.73 -12.68
C SER A 259 -14.94 7.73 -14.03
N SER A 260 -15.82 8.70 -14.26
CA SER A 260 -16.46 8.88 -15.58
C SER A 260 -15.58 9.63 -16.58
N VAL A 261 -14.47 10.21 -16.13
CA VAL A 261 -13.47 10.86 -16.98
C VAL A 261 -12.21 10.00 -17.10
N THR A 262 -11.69 9.91 -18.32
CA THR A 262 -10.37 9.31 -18.59
C THR A 262 -9.24 10.20 -18.06
N PRO A 263 -8.17 9.66 -17.44
CA PRO A 263 -7.18 10.43 -16.69
C PRO A 263 -6.41 11.52 -17.47
N LEU A 264 -6.46 11.51 -18.80
CA LEU A 264 -5.83 12.52 -19.66
C LEU A 264 -6.42 13.94 -19.51
N THR A 265 -7.56 14.11 -18.82
CA THR A 265 -8.24 15.41 -18.67
C THR A 265 -8.26 15.97 -17.24
N PHE A 266 -7.57 15.38 -16.27
CA PHE A 266 -7.42 15.99 -14.93
C PHE A 266 -6.50 17.21 -14.97
N ARG A 267 -7.05 18.35 -15.37
CA ARG A 267 -6.41 19.66 -15.23
C ARG A 267 -6.92 20.33 -13.96
N SER A 268 -6.15 20.11 -12.89
CA SER A 268 -6.27 20.69 -11.54
C SER A 268 -7.35 20.08 -10.63
N VAL A 269 -7.07 20.05 -9.33
CA VAL A 269 -8.04 19.84 -8.26
C VAL A 269 -7.75 20.95 -7.26
N CYS A 270 -8.77 21.70 -6.88
CA CYS A 270 -8.65 22.88 -6.03
C CYS A 270 -8.07 22.54 -4.64
N THR A 271 -7.34 23.50 -4.08
CA THR A 271 -6.22 23.33 -3.14
C THR A 271 -6.60 23.36 -1.66
N THR A 272 -7.82 22.96 -1.33
CA THR A 272 -8.32 22.97 0.05
C THR A 272 -8.98 21.67 0.48
N ALA A 273 -9.00 20.66 -0.39
CA ALA A 273 -9.53 19.37 0.00
C ALA A 273 -8.54 18.67 0.94
N THR A 274 -8.84 18.74 2.24
CA THR A 274 -8.31 17.88 3.29
C THR A 274 -8.79 16.46 3.02
N TRP A 275 -8.21 15.79 2.02
CA TRP A 275 -8.44 14.38 1.70
C TRP A 275 -7.84 13.42 2.75
N PHE A 276 -7.16 13.97 3.75
CA PHE A 276 -6.50 13.24 4.83
C PHE A 276 -6.95 13.82 6.17
N ARG A 277 -8.16 13.46 6.58
CA ARG A 277 -8.53 13.32 7.99
C ARG A 277 -9.23 11.99 8.15
#